data_AF-A0A957EYZ9-F1
#
_entry.id   AF-A0A957EYZ9-F1
#
_cell.length_a   1.000
_cell.length_b   1.000
_cell.length_c   1.000
_cell.angle_alpha   90.00
_cell.angle_beta   90.00
_cell.angle_gamma   90.00
#
_symmetry.space_group_name_H-M   'P 1'
#
loop_
_entity.id
_entity.type
_entity.pdbx_description
1 polymer ?
#
loop_
_entity_poly.entity_id
_entity_poly.type
_entity_poly.pdbx_seq_one_letter_code
_entity_poly.pdbx_strand_id
1 'polypeptide(L)'
;PDRWAYVPHYYGSTFYNFPYTFGLLFGLGLYAQYQAEPEPFKAGYDELLSMTGMGNAADLANRFGIDIRSEAFWEASLDVLRADIDKFVALVEAAK
;
A
#
# COMPACT_ATOMS: atom_id res chain seq x y z
N PRO A 1 -27.50 -0.26 5.23
CA PRO A 1 -27.57 -0.88 6.59
C PRO A 1 -27.30 -2.39 6.56
N ASP A 2 -27.89 -3.12 5.62
CA ASP A 2 -27.91 -4.60 5.66
C ASP A 2 -26.82 -5.30 4.82
N ARG A 3 -25.81 -4.55 4.36
CA ARG A 3 -24.73 -5.11 3.51
C ARG A 3 -23.98 -6.25 4.19
N TRP A 4 -23.87 -6.21 5.52
CA TRP A 4 -23.23 -7.25 6.30
C TRP A 4 -23.89 -8.62 6.12
N ALA A 5 -25.21 -8.67 5.89
CA ALA A 5 -25.96 -9.92 5.80
C ALA A 5 -25.63 -10.76 4.56
N TYR A 6 -25.09 -10.13 3.50
CA TYR A 6 -24.86 -10.81 2.21
C TYR A 6 -23.42 -10.72 1.70
N VAL A 7 -22.49 -10.11 2.44
CA VAL A 7 -21.06 -10.12 2.10
C VAL A 7 -20.45 -11.42 2.63
N PRO A 8 -20.10 -12.41 1.77
CA PRO A 8 -19.69 -13.73 2.23
C PRO A 8 -18.41 -13.71 3.07
N HIS A 9 -17.52 -12.76 2.78
CA HIS A 9 -16.22 -12.61 3.45
C HIS A 9 -16.31 -12.28 4.95
N TYR A 10 -17.49 -11.89 5.46
CA TYR A 10 -17.70 -11.69 6.90
C TYR A 10 -17.94 -12.99 7.67
N TYR A 11 -18.29 -14.08 6.98
CA TYR A 11 -18.67 -15.35 7.60
C TYR A 11 -17.69 -16.50 7.29
N GLY A 12 -16.65 -16.22 6.50
CA GLY A 12 -15.60 -17.16 6.16
C GLY A 12 -14.37 -16.98 7.04
N SER A 13 -13.21 -16.80 6.40
CA SER A 13 -11.94 -16.57 7.10
C SER A 13 -11.95 -15.24 7.85
N THR A 14 -11.51 -15.25 9.11
CA THR A 14 -11.34 -14.04 9.91
C THR A 14 -10.40 -13.06 9.20
N PHE A 15 -10.75 -11.77 9.20
CA PHE A 15 -9.96 -10.69 8.57
C PHE A 15 -9.71 -10.83 7.06
N TYR A 16 -10.53 -11.58 6.32
CA TYR A 16 -10.34 -11.81 4.88
C TYR A 16 -10.11 -10.54 4.05
N ASN A 17 -10.77 -9.44 4.40
CA ASN A 17 -10.66 -8.19 3.65
C ASN A 17 -9.35 -7.43 3.94
N PHE A 18 -8.71 -7.68 5.08
CA PHE A 18 -7.54 -6.94 5.53
C PHE A 18 -6.35 -7.04 4.55
N PRO A 19 -5.97 -8.23 4.05
CA PRO A 19 -4.89 -8.36 3.06
C PRO A 19 -5.09 -7.54 1.79
N TYR A 20 -6.33 -7.26 1.36
CA TYR A 20 -6.57 -6.41 0.17
C TYR A 20 -6.20 -4.97 0.44
N THR A 21 -6.70 -4.40 1.53
CA THR A 21 -6.40 -3.02 1.92
C THR A 21 -4.92 -2.87 2.27
N PHE A 22 -4.37 -3.81 3.06
CA PHE A 22 -2.96 -3.83 3.40
C PHE A 22 -2.08 -3.93 2.15
N GLY A 23 -2.36 -4.88 1.26
CA GLY A 23 -1.55 -5.10 0.05
C GLY A 23 -1.56 -3.89 -0.88
N LEU A 24 -2.72 -3.26 -1.09
CA LEU A 24 -2.83 -2.03 -1.88
C LEU A 24 -2.00 -0.90 -1.27
N LEU A 25 -2.21 -0.58 0.01
CA LEU A 25 -1.52 0.53 0.66
C LEU A 25 -0.02 0.26 0.82
N PHE A 26 0.36 -0.99 1.09
CA PHE A 26 1.77 -1.37 1.17
C PHE A 26 2.45 -1.19 -0.19
N GLY A 27 1.83 -1.66 -1.27
CA GLY A 27 2.35 -1.46 -2.63
C GLY A 27 2.48 0.01 -3.02
N LEU A 28 1.50 0.84 -2.67
CA LEU A 28 1.58 2.30 -2.89
C LEU A 28 2.69 2.95 -2.05
N GLY A 29 2.93 2.47 -0.82
CA GLY A 29 4.02 2.97 0.03
C GLY A 29 5.40 2.60 -0.53
N LEU A 30 5.56 1.38 -1.05
CA LEU A 30 6.75 0.98 -1.81
C LEU A 30 6.95 1.86 -3.04
N TYR A 31 5.87 2.17 -3.76
CA TYR A 31 5.94 3.06 -4.91
C TYR A 31 6.33 4.50 -4.52
N ALA A 32 5.83 5.02 -3.41
CA ALA A 32 6.24 6.32 -2.87
C ALA A 32 7.74 6.35 -2.53
N GLN A 33 8.27 5.29 -1.90
CA GLN A 33 9.72 5.17 -1.68
C GLN A 33 10.51 5.11 -2.98
N TYR A 34 10.05 4.35 -3.98
CA TYR A 34 10.67 4.31 -5.29
C TYR A 34 10.72 5.69 -5.96
N GLN A 35 9.66 6.49 -5.85
CA GLN A 35 9.65 7.85 -6.39
C GLN A 35 10.64 8.78 -5.69
N ALA A 36 10.81 8.62 -4.37
CA ALA A 36 11.74 9.42 -3.58
C ALA A 36 13.21 9.03 -3.82
N GLU A 37 13.51 7.73 -3.80
CA GLU A 37 14.87 7.18 -3.87
C GLU A 37 14.92 5.96 -4.80
N PRO A 38 14.91 6.15 -6.14
CA PRO A 38 14.72 5.07 -7.09
C PRO A 38 15.88 4.07 -7.14
N GLU A 39 17.13 4.54 -7.07
CA GLU A 39 18.30 3.66 -7.16
C GLU A 39 18.48 2.80 -5.89
N PRO A 40 18.43 3.36 -4.67
CA PRO A 40 18.41 2.56 -3.44
C PRO A 40 17.25 1.56 -3.40
N PHE A 41 16.04 1.99 -3.80
CA PHE A 41 14.88 1.11 -3.82
C PHE A 41 15.08 -0.10 -4.73
N LYS A 42 15.47 0.13 -6.00
CA LYS A 42 15.69 -0.96 -6.98
C LYS A 42 16.75 -1.95 -6.51
N ALA A 43 17.85 -1.45 -5.93
CA ALA A 43 18.96 -2.28 -5.49
C ALA A 43 18.54 -3.34 -4.46
N GLY A 44 17.51 -3.04 -3.67
CA GLY A 44 17.01 -3.97 -2.68
C GLY A 44 15.68 -4.66 -3.05
N TYR A 45 14.86 -4.10 -3.94
CA TYR A 45 13.50 -4.61 -4.17
C TYR A 45 13.41 -6.12 -4.49
N ASP A 46 14.39 -6.68 -5.22
CA ASP A 46 14.45 -8.12 -5.49
C ASP A 46 14.66 -8.95 -4.21
N GLU A 47 15.47 -8.46 -3.27
CA GLU A 47 15.66 -9.08 -1.95
C GLU A 47 14.35 -9.06 -1.16
N LEU A 48 13.65 -7.92 -1.12
CA LEU A 48 12.34 -7.82 -0.47
C LEU A 48 11.36 -8.87 -1.02
N LEU A 49 11.26 -8.98 -2.35
CA LEU A 49 10.38 -9.95 -3.01
C LEU A 49 10.78 -11.39 -2.68
N SER A 50 12.08 -11.72 -2.69
CA SER A 50 12.58 -13.06 -2.39
C SER A 50 12.24 -13.53 -0.97
N MET A 51 12.05 -12.59 -0.04
CA MET A 51 11.76 -12.86 1.37
C MET A 51 10.27 -13.04 1.67
N THR A 52 9.40 -12.94 0.67
CA THR A 52 7.94 -13.08 0.82
C THR A 52 7.58 -14.41 1.47
N GLY A 53 6.81 -14.37 2.56
CA GLY A 53 6.36 -15.56 3.29
C GLY A 53 7.38 -16.16 4.26
N MET A 54 8.59 -15.58 4.36
CA MET A 54 9.64 -16.06 5.27
C MET A 54 9.58 -15.46 6.68
N GLY A 55 8.59 -14.60 6.96
CA GLY A 55 8.42 -13.92 8.24
C GLY A 55 7.12 -13.13 8.32
N ASN A 56 6.90 -12.42 9.42
CA ASN A 56 5.78 -11.48 9.51
C ASN A 56 6.09 -10.19 8.72
N ALA A 57 5.04 -9.49 8.29
CA ALA A 57 5.17 -8.32 7.42
C ALA A 57 6.06 -7.21 8.01
N ALA A 58 5.98 -6.98 9.33
CA ALA A 58 6.74 -5.90 9.97
C ALA A 58 8.24 -6.19 10.00
N ASP A 59 8.63 -7.42 10.32
CA ASP A 59 10.02 -7.83 10.35
C ASP A 59 10.63 -7.85 8.94
N LEU A 60 9.85 -8.28 7.94
CA LEU A 60 10.28 -8.27 6.54
C LEU A 60 10.44 -6.85 5.99
N ALA A 61 9.48 -5.96 6.25
CA ALA A 61 9.56 -4.56 5.82
C ALA A 61 10.71 -3.82 6.50
N ASN A 62 10.97 -4.07 7.80
CA ASN A 62 12.04 -3.41 8.54
C ASN A 62 13.44 -3.75 7.99
N ARG A 63 13.64 -4.96 7.45
CA ARG A 63 14.89 -5.32 6.74
C ARG A 63 15.15 -4.42 5.53
N PHE A 64 14.11 -3.79 5.00
CA PHE A 64 14.14 -2.82 3.92
C PHE A 64 14.18 -1.36 4.38
N GLY A 65 14.36 -1.12 5.68
CA GLY A 65 14.26 0.22 6.25
C GLY A 65 12.85 0.79 6.23
N ILE A 66 11.82 -0.06 6.04
CA ILE A 66 10.41 0.35 6.03
C ILE A 66 9.77 -0.01 7.36
N ASP A 67 9.31 0.99 8.10
CA ASP A 67 8.49 0.78 9.29
C ASP A 67 7.00 0.87 8.95
N ILE A 68 6.36 -0.29 8.76
CA ILE A 68 4.92 -0.37 8.50
C ILE A 68 4.05 -0.10 9.75
N ARG A 69 4.65 0.14 10.92
CA ARG A 69 3.91 0.63 12.10
C ARG A 69 3.90 2.16 12.18
N SER A 70 4.65 2.83 11.31
CA SER A 70 4.67 4.28 11.20
C SER A 70 3.43 4.79 10.45
N GLU A 71 2.75 5.78 11.02
CA GLU A 71 1.67 6.50 10.33
C GLU A 71 2.18 7.17 9.05
N ALA A 72 3.40 7.73 9.09
CA ALA A 72 4.00 8.43 7.96
C ALA A 72 4.17 7.54 6.72
N PHE A 73 4.44 6.23 6.90
CA PHE A 73 4.50 5.28 5.78
C PHE A 73 3.14 5.17 5.07
N TRP A 74 2.06 5.06 5.85
CA TRP A 74 0.71 4.92 5.32
C TRP A 74 0.17 6.25 4.76
N GLU A 75 0.54 7.38 5.34
CA GLU A 75 0.26 8.69 4.77
C GLU A 75 0.91 8.86 3.39
N ALA A 76 2.18 8.46 3.25
CA ALA A 76 2.87 8.49 1.95
C ALA A 76 2.17 7.59 0.91
N SER A 77 1.65 6.41 1.29
CA SER A 77 0.83 5.58 0.42
C SER A 77 -0.44 6.28 -0.06
N LEU A 78 -1.12 7.01 0.83
CA LEU A 78 -2.33 7.75 0.52
C LEU A 78 -2.06 8.99 -0.33
N ASP A 79 -0.91 9.63 -0.16
CA ASP A 79 -0.50 10.80 -0.94
C ASP A 79 -0.34 10.48 -2.43
N VAL A 80 0.05 9.25 -2.78
CA VAL A 80 0.03 8.78 -4.19
C VAL A 80 -1.38 8.89 -4.78
N LEU A 81 -2.40 8.43 -4.04
CA LEU A 81 -3.80 8.53 -4.48
C LEU A 81 -4.29 9.97 -4.50
N ARG A 82 -3.87 10.80 -3.52
CA ARG A 82 -4.20 12.22 -3.48
C ARG A 82 -3.69 12.93 -4.73
N ALA A 83 -2.45 12.68 -5.13
CA ALA A 83 -1.85 13.26 -6.32
C ALA A 83 -2.62 12.87 -7.60
N ASP A 84 -3.05 11.62 -7.72
CA ASP A 84 -3.88 11.16 -8.85
C ASP A 84 -5.26 11.82 -8.88
N ILE A 85 -5.89 12.00 -7.71
CA ILE A 85 -7.15 12.73 -7.57
C ILE A 85 -6.99 14.19 -7.98
N ASP A 86 -5.97 14.88 -7.47
CA ASP A 86 -5.70 16.28 -7.78
C ASP A 86 -5.44 16.47 -9.29
N LYS A 87 -4.68 15.56 -9.89
CA LYS A 87 -4.44 15.53 -11.34
C LYS A 87 -5.74 15.35 -12.12
N PHE A 88 -6.60 14.42 -11.70
CA PHE A 88 -7.89 14.21 -12.34
C PHE A 88 -8.77 15.47 -12.28
N VAL A 89 -8.88 16.09 -11.10
CA VAL A 89 -9.65 17.33 -10.91
C VAL A 89 -9.13 18.43 -11.83
N ALA A 90 -7.81 18.64 -11.88
CA ALA A 90 -7.21 19.66 -12.74
C ALA A 90 -7.52 19.44 -14.23
N LEU A 91 -7.46 18.18 -14.70
CA LEU A 91 -7.78 17.85 -16.09
C LEU A 91 -9.27 18.08 -16.43
N VAL A 92 -10.17 17.78 -15.50
CA VAL A 92 -11.60 18.02 -15.67
C VAL A 92 -11.91 19.52 -15.73
N GLU A 93 -11.30 20.33 -14.86
CA GLU A 93 -11.50 21.78 -14.87
C GLU A 93 -10.91 22.43 -16.14
N ALA A 94 -9.76 21.97 -16.63
CA ALA A 94 -9.16 22.48 -17.85
C ALA A 94 -9.94 22.11 -19.13
N ALA A 95 -10.78 21.08 -19.08
CA ALA A 95 -11.62 20.63 -20.19
C ALA A 95 -12.99 21.34 -20.26
N LYS A 96 -13.33 22.16 -19.25
CA LYS A 96 -14.52 23.02 -19.26
C LYS A 96 -14.25 24.32 -20.02
#